data_AF-A0A954JXD4-F1
#
_entry.id   AF-A0A954JXD4-F1
#
_cell.length_a   1.000
_cell.length_b   1.000
_cell.length_c   1.000
_cell.angle_alpha   90.00
_cell.angle_beta   90.00
_cell.angle_gamma   90.00
#
_symmetry.space_group_name_H-M   'P 1'
#
loop_
_entity.id
_entity.type
_entity.pdbx_description
1 polymer ?
#
loop_
_entity_poly.entity_id
_entity_poly.type
_entity_poly.pdbx_seq_one_letter_code
_entity_poly.pdbx_strand_id
1 'polypeptide(L)' 'MARLARVEVLAADEIAIVHVTNRVVRRYFLLGNDPVTGKNFDHRKRWLDEQLIHQARHFGIDLLC' A
#
# COMPACT_ATOMS: atom_id res chain seq x y z
N MET A 1 15.73 10.88 -5.33
CA MET A 1 15.57 11.55 -4.03
C MET A 1 15.05 10.56 -3.02
N ALA A 2 15.66 10.49 -1.84
CA ALA A 2 15.10 9.74 -0.72
C ALA A 2 13.80 10.42 -0.24
N ARG A 3 12.87 9.65 0.31
CA ARG A 3 11.70 10.23 1.00
C ARG A 3 12.15 10.84 2.32
N LEU A 4 11.52 11.94 2.71
CA LEU A 4 11.71 12.55 4.04
C LEU A 4 11.38 11.54 5.15
N ALA A 5 12.00 11.72 6.31
CA ALA A 5 11.70 10.87 7.46
C ALA A 5 10.26 11.12 7.91
N ARG A 6 9.55 10.09 8.36
CA ARG A 6 8.13 10.23 8.74
C ARG A 6 7.91 11.26 9.84
N VAL A 7 8.84 11.35 10.78
CA VAL A 7 8.81 12.32 11.89
C VAL A 7 8.95 13.78 11.43
N GLU A 8 9.49 14.02 10.23
CA GLU A 8 9.61 15.37 9.66
C GLU A 8 8.30 15.83 8.99
N VAL A 9 7.38 14.90 8.73
CA VAL A 9 6.14 15.17 7.99
C VAL A 9 4.90 14.97 8.88
N LEU A 10 5.01 14.18 9.94
CA LEU A 10 3.90 13.79 10.81
C LEU A 10 4.27 14.02 12.27
N ALA A 11 3.41 14.74 12.98
CA ALA A 11 3.45 14.84 14.43
C ALA A 11 2.85 13.58 15.05
N ALA A 12 3.51 13.02 16.07
CA ALA A 12 3.09 11.75 16.68
C ALA A 12 1.90 11.90 17.65
N ASP A 13 1.63 13.12 18.09
CA ASP A 13 0.58 13.52 19.02
C ASP A 13 -0.68 14.07 18.32
N GLU A 14 -0.67 14.13 16.98
CA GLU A 14 -1.80 14.59 16.19
C GLU A 14 -2.42 13.48 15.34
N ILE A 15 -3.71 13.62 15.03
CA ILE A 15 -4.39 12.79 14.05
C ILE A 15 -3.98 13.26 12.66
N ALA A 16 -3.48 12.33 11.83
CA ALA A 16 -3.08 12.62 10.46
C ALA A 16 -3.82 11.73 9.45
N ILE A 17 -4.30 12.33 8.36
CA ILE A 17 -4.80 11.62 7.18
C ILE A 17 -3.68 11.64 6.14
N VAL A 18 -3.21 10.46 5.74
CA VAL A 18 -2.05 10.35 4.85
C VAL A 18 -2.33 9.44 3.66
N HIS A 19 -1.85 9.84 2.49
CA HIS A 19 -1.86 8.99 1.31
C HIS A 19 -0.58 8.15 1.25
N VAL A 20 -0.71 6.84 1.38
CA VAL A 20 0.43 5.91 1.36
C VAL A 20 0.48 5.18 0.03
N THR A 21 1.66 5.17 -0.59
CA THR A 21 1.92 4.40 -1.81
C THR A 21 3.15 3.52 -1.67
N ASN A 22 3.02 2.28 -2.12
CA ASN A 22 4.15 1.37 -2.26
C ASN A 22 4.19 0.81 -3.68
N ARG A 23 5.40 0.46 -4.13
CA ARG A 23 5.62 -0.21 -5.39
C ARG A 23 6.28 -1.55 -5.13
N VAL A 24 5.87 -2.54 -5.88
CA VAL A 24 6.60 -3.79 -5.95
C VAL A 24 7.89 -3.60 -6.74
N VAL A 25 8.91 -4.34 -6.35
CA VAL A 25 10.21 -4.35 -7.02
C VAL A 25 10.43 -5.70 -7.70
N ARG A 26 11.46 -5.79 -8.54
CA ARG A 26 11.87 -7.05 -9.21
C ARG A 26 10.73 -7.74 -9.99
N ARG A 27 9.79 -6.94 -10.55
CA ARG A 27 8.64 -7.42 -11.35
C ARG A 27 7.68 -8.35 -10.58
N TYR A 28 7.56 -8.20 -9.27
CA TYR A 28 6.61 -8.97 -8.46
C TYR A 28 5.21 -8.30 -8.46
N PHE A 29 4.50 -8.32 -9.59
CA PHE A 29 3.22 -7.63 -9.74
C PHE A 29 2.15 -8.15 -8.75
N LEU A 30 1.59 -7.24 -7.94
CA LEU A 30 0.40 -7.53 -7.12
C LEU A 30 -0.89 -7.41 -7.94
N LEU A 31 -0.90 -6.53 -8.94
CA LEU A 31 -2.00 -6.30 -9.85
C LEU A 31 -1.45 -5.77 -11.18
N GLY A 32 -2.31 -5.69 -12.20
CA GLY A 32 -2.00 -5.21 -13.54
C GLY A 32 -1.41 -6.28 -14.44
N ASN A 33 -0.97 -5.85 -15.63
CA ASN A 33 -0.36 -6.70 -16.64
C ASN A 33 1.16 -6.55 -16.61
N ASP A 34 1.88 -7.67 -16.63
CA ASP A 34 3.33 -7.67 -16.87
C ASP A 34 3.59 -7.42 -18.37
N PRO A 35 4.21 -6.29 -18.76
CA PRO A 35 4.38 -5.92 -20.17
C PRO A 35 5.31 -6.87 -20.94
N VAL A 36 6.14 -7.66 -20.26
CA VAL A 36 7.08 -8.59 -20.92
C VAL A 36 6.46 -9.96 -21.14
N THR A 37 5.69 -10.48 -20.17
CA THR A 37 5.08 -11.82 -20.27
C THR A 37 3.62 -11.80 -20.69
N GLY A 38 2.97 -10.62 -20.69
CA GLY A 38 1.54 -10.46 -20.95
C GLY A 38 0.63 -10.98 -19.82
N LYS A 39 1.19 -11.49 -18.72
CA LYS A 39 0.39 -12.07 -17.62
C LYS A 39 -0.33 -11.00 -16.83
N ASN A 40 -1.62 -11.22 -16.58
CA ASN A 40 -2.47 -10.39 -15.72
C ASN A 40 -2.47 -10.90 -14.26
N PHE A 41 -2.27 -10.00 -13.30
CA PHE A 41 -2.21 -10.29 -11.87
C PHE A 41 -3.42 -9.76 -11.07
N ASP A 42 -4.45 -9.24 -11.73
CA ASP A 42 -5.63 -8.64 -11.09
C ASP A 42 -6.44 -9.62 -10.24
N HIS A 43 -6.27 -10.93 -10.46
CA HIS A 43 -6.86 -11.98 -9.63
C HIS A 43 -6.49 -11.86 -8.14
N ARG A 44 -5.44 -11.09 -7.80
CA ARG A 44 -4.98 -10.87 -6.40
C ARG A 44 -5.55 -9.60 -5.76
N LYS A 45 -6.24 -8.72 -6.50
CA LYS A 45 -6.76 -7.44 -5.98
C LYS A 45 -7.62 -7.63 -4.73
N ARG A 46 -8.60 -8.52 -4.82
CA ARG A 46 -9.48 -8.84 -3.68
C ARG A 46 -8.71 -9.33 -2.47
N TRP A 47 -7.75 -10.23 -2.68
CA TRP A 47 -6.90 -10.73 -1.60
C TRP A 47 -6.12 -9.58 -0.96
N LEU A 48 -5.55 -8.66 -1.76
CA LEU A 48 -4.82 -7.50 -1.26
C LEU A 48 -5.72 -6.59 -0.41
N ASP A 49 -6.92 -6.28 -0.87
CA ASP A 49 -7.89 -5.44 -0.13
C ASP A 49 -8.28 -6.09 1.20
N GLU A 50 -8.58 -7.39 1.18
CA GLU A 50 -8.90 -8.16 2.39
C GLU A 50 -7.73 -8.16 3.39
N GLN A 51 -6.48 -8.27 2.91
CA GLN A 51 -5.29 -8.17 3.77
C GLN A 51 -5.11 -6.76 4.34
N LEU A 52 -5.30 -5.71 3.54
CA LEU A 52 -5.19 -4.33 4.04
C LEU A 52 -6.21 -4.04 5.13
N ILE A 53 -7.47 -4.42 4.90
CA ILE A 53 -8.55 -4.29 5.89
C ILE A 53 -8.25 -5.10 7.14
N HIS A 54 -7.78 -6.35 6.99
CA HIS A 54 -7.45 -7.21 8.14
C HIS A 54 -6.36 -6.59 9.01
N GLN A 55 -5.28 -6.11 8.40
CA GLN A 55 -4.15 -5.51 9.14
C GLN A 55 -4.54 -4.18 9.78
N ALA A 56 -5.27 -3.31 9.08
CA ALA A 56 -5.70 -2.01 9.60
C ALA A 56 -6.45 -2.12 10.93
N ARG A 57 -7.31 -3.15 11.07
CA ARG A 57 -8.05 -3.44 12.31
C ARG A 57 -7.15 -3.70 13.51
N HIS A 58 -5.98 -4.32 13.32
CA HIS A 58 -5.05 -4.64 14.41
C HIS A 58 -4.16 -3.46 14.80
N PHE A 59 -3.93 -2.52 13.88
CA PHE A 59 -3.09 -1.35 14.11
C PHE A 59 -3.88 -0.08 14.46
N GLY A 60 -5.20 -0.17 14.62
CA GLY A 60 -6.04 1.00 14.90
C GLY A 60 -6.03 2.05 13.79
N ILE A 61 -5.81 1.61 12.54
CA ILE A 61 -5.78 2.49 11.37
C ILE A 61 -7.17 2.50 10.75
N ASP A 62 -7.74 3.68 10.55
CA ASP A 62 -8.92 3.84 9.70
C ASP A 62 -8.49 3.86 8.23
N LEU A 63 -8.91 2.83 7.48
CA LEU A 63 -8.52 2.67 6.08
C LEU A 63 -9.53 3.40 5.19
N LEU A 64 -9.13 4.56 4.68
CA LEU A 64 -9.88 5.34 3.70
C LEU A 64 -9.60 4.80 2.29
N CYS A 65 -10.15 3.63 1.95
CA CYS A 65 -10.04 3.01 0.63
C CYS A 65 -11.31 3.20 -0.21
#